data_AF-A0A7C4ZWB1-F1
#
_entry.id   AF-A0A7C4ZWB1-F1
#
_cell.length_a   1.000
_cell.length_b   1.000
_cell.length_c   1.000
_cell.angle_alpha   90.00
_cell.angle_beta   90.00
_cell.angle_gamma   90.00
#
_symmetry.space_group_name_H-M   'P 1'
#
loop_
_entity.id
_entity.type
_entity.pdbx_description
1 polymer ?
#
loop_
_entity_poly.entity_id
_entity_poly.type
_entity_poly.pdbx_seq_one_letter_code
_entity_poly.pdbx_strand_id
1 'polypeptide(L)' 'MPKQNDAASADQEPRGAKRPAYRAYLIRCWWEGQNRRYSLETIPDRRRRGFDSLEALIETLRAELSSHDQY' A
#
# COMPACT_ATOMS: atom_id res chain seq x y z
N MET A 1 56.18 -1.50 -4.24
CA MET A 1 55.23 -0.60 -3.57
C MET A 1 55.36 0.76 -4.24
N PRO A 2 54.27 1.40 -4.70
CA PRO A 2 53.05 1.68 -3.93
C PRO A 2 51.77 1.04 -4.51
N LYS A 3 50.73 1.00 -3.66
CA LYS A 3 49.40 0.47 -3.92
C LYS A 3 48.51 1.58 -4.48
N GLN A 4 47.90 1.39 -5.65
CA GLN A 4 46.74 2.17 -6.08
C GLN A 4 45.50 1.31 -5.85
N ASN A 5 44.77 1.68 -4.80
CA ASN A 5 43.43 1.16 -4.52
C ASN A 5 42.47 1.88 -5.47
N ASP A 6 41.99 1.20 -6.50
CA ASP A 6 40.78 1.60 -7.22
C ASP A 6 39.60 1.35 -6.28
N ALA A 7 39.26 2.40 -5.52
CA ALA A 7 38.05 2.44 -4.72
C ALA A 7 36.86 2.35 -5.68
N ALA A 8 36.07 1.30 -5.50
CA ALA A 8 34.80 1.06 -6.15
C ALA A 8 33.98 2.34 -6.25
N SER A 9 33.63 2.72 -7.48
CA SER A 9 32.58 3.70 -7.77
C SER A 9 31.28 3.17 -7.19
N ALA A 10 30.98 3.61 -5.97
CA ALA A 10 29.74 3.34 -5.28
C ALA A 10 28.59 3.88 -6.12
N ASP A 11 27.65 2.97 -6.40
CA ASP A 11 26.31 3.19 -6.92
C ASP A 11 25.75 4.58 -6.56
N GLN A 12 25.79 5.49 -7.52
CA GLN A 12 24.93 6.66 -7.50
C GLN A 12 23.54 6.22 -7.94
N GLU A 13 22.78 5.64 -7.02
CA GLU A 13 21.33 5.55 -7.20
C GLU A 13 20.79 6.97 -7.44
N PRO A 14 20.00 7.19 -8.51
CA PRO A 14 19.51 8.52 -8.83
C PRO A 14 18.60 9.02 -7.70
N ARG A 15 19.06 10.05 -7.00
CA ARG A 15 18.28 10.85 -6.02
C ARG A 15 17.17 11.62 -6.77
N GLY A 16 16.15 10.90 -7.23
CA GLY A 16 15.10 11.50 -8.06
C GLY A 16 14.05 10.53 -8.58
N ALA A 17 14.15 9.23 -8.30
CA ALA A 17 13.04 8.34 -8.58
C ALA A 17 11.85 8.74 -7.69
N LYS A 18 10.84 9.38 -8.29
CA LYS A 18 9.52 9.54 -7.67
C LYS A 18 9.08 8.14 -7.27
N ARG A 19 9.09 7.84 -5.97
CA ARG A 19 8.55 6.58 -5.46
C ARG A 19 7.14 6.43 -6.02
N PRO A 20 6.75 5.24 -6.52
CA PRO A 20 5.39 5.03 -6.97
C PRO A 20 4.41 5.47 -5.88
N ALA A 21 3.30 6.10 -6.27
CA ALA A 21 2.28 6.53 -5.34
C ALA A 21 1.56 5.29 -4.78
N TYR A 22 2.15 4.63 -3.80
CA TYR A 22 1.54 3.47 -3.17
C TYR A 22 0.40 3.92 -2.26
N ARG A 23 -0.76 3.28 -2.40
CA ARG A 23 -1.84 3.37 -1.42
C ARG A 23 -1.70 2.21 -0.43
N ALA A 24 -1.68 2.53 0.85
CA ALA A 24 -1.60 1.55 1.92
C ALA A 24 -2.91 1.53 2.70
N TYR A 25 -3.40 0.32 2.94
CA TYR A 25 -4.65 0.07 3.64
C TYR A 25 -4.43 -0.90 4.80
N LEU A 26 -5.10 -0.65 5.92
CA LEU A 26 -5.27 -1.60 7.00
C LEU A 26 -6.65 -2.23 6.89
N ILE A 27 -6.68 -3.56 6.78
CA ILE A 27 -7.92 -4.34 6.78
C ILE A 27 -8.06 -5.00 8.14
N ARG A 28 -9.23 -4.88 8.75
CA ARG A 28 -9.59 -5.63 9.96
C ARG A 28 -10.80 -6.50 9.68
N CYS A 29 -10.80 -7.68 10.28
CA CYS A 29 -11.88 -8.66 10.25
C CYS A 29 -12.12 -9.14 11.68
N TRP A 30 -13.36 -9.14 12.12
CA TRP A 30 -13.75 -9.64 13.44
C TRP A 30 -15.16 -10.22 13.41
N TRP A 31 -15.53 -10.94 14.48
CA TRP A 31 -16.88 -11.44 14.67
C TRP A 31 -17.66 -10.51 15.61
N GLU A 32 -18.90 -10.21 15.24
CA GLU A 32 -19.88 -9.53 16.06
C GLU A 32 -21.10 -10.46 16.21
N GLY A 33 -21.10 -11.25 17.28
CA GLY A 33 -22.03 -12.37 17.42
C GLY A 33 -21.78 -13.43 16.34
N GLN A 34 -22.83 -13.77 15.59
CA GLN A 34 -22.74 -14.71 14.45
C GLN A 34 -22.37 -14.01 13.13
N ASN A 35 -22.27 -12.69 13.12
CA ASN A 35 -21.98 -11.92 11.92
C ASN A 35 -20.49 -11.63 11.81
N ARG A 36 -19.93 -11.77 10.60
CA ARG A 36 -18.57 -11.34 10.31
C ARG A 36 -18.58 -9.87 9.90
N ARG A 37 -17.68 -9.07 10.46
CA ARG A 37 -17.55 -7.64 10.18
C ARG A 37 -16.17 -7.32 9.63
N TYR A 38 -16.13 -6.28 8.82
CA TYR A 38 -14.90 -5.82 8.19
C TYR A 38 -14.75 -4.32 8.32
N SER A 39 -13.50 -3.86 8.35
CA SER A 39 -13.20 -2.45 8.14
C SER A 39 -11.98 -2.27 7.28
N LEU A 40 -12.03 -1.26 6.42
CA LEU A 40 -10.92 -0.77 5.63
C LEU A 40 -10.53 0.60 6.18
N GLU A 41 -9.25 0.79 6.49
CA GLU A 41 -8.69 2.07 6.87
C GLU A 41 -7.55 2.45 5.93
N THR A 42 -7.63 3.62 5.33
CA THR A 42 -6.53 4.18 4.54
C THR A 42 -5.49 4.78 5.48
N ILE A 43 -4.23 4.36 5.34
CA ILE A 43 -3.15 4.78 6.26
C ILE A 43 -2.84 6.29 6.16
N PRO A 44 -2.80 6.91 4.97
CA PRO A 44 -2.41 8.32 4.86
C PRO A 44 -3.44 9.30 5.45
N ASP A 45 -4.74 9.04 5.27
CA ASP A 45 -5.83 9.95 5.63
C ASP A 45 -6.64 9.47 6.86
N ARG A 46 -6.33 8.27 7.37
CA ARG A 46 -7.03 7.58 8.47
C ARG A 46 -8.54 7.47 8.29
N ARG A 47 -9.02 7.50 7.05
CA ARG A 47 -10.43 7.30 6.75
C ARG A 47 -10.78 5.84 6.93
N ARG A 48 -11.75 5.56 7.79
CA ARG A 48 -12.26 4.21 8.05
C ARG A 48 -13.63 4.02 7.41
N ARG A 49 -13.79 2.91 6.70
CA ARG A 49 -15.07 2.41 6.17
C ARG A 49 -15.34 1.03 6.76
N GLY A 50 -16.57 0.81 7.23
CA GLY A 50 -17.03 -0.49 7.75
C GLY A 50 -17.85 -1.23 6.69
N PHE A 51 -17.83 -2.55 6.74
CA PHE A 51 -18.60 -3.44 5.85
C PHE A 51 -19.20 -4.59 6.64
N ASP A 52 -20.39 -5.01 6.23
CA ASP A 52 -21.17 -6.11 6.78
C ASP A 52 -21.01 -7.43 6.00
N SER A 53 -20.40 -7.37 4.81
CA SER A 53 -20.10 -8.52 3.96
C SER A 53 -18.68 -8.43 3.38
N LEU A 54 -18.12 -9.59 3.01
CA LEU A 54 -16.81 -9.66 2.37
C LEU A 54 -16.87 -9.11 0.94
N GLU A 55 -17.99 -9.36 0.27
CA GLU A 55 -18.27 -8.97 -1.10
C GLU A 55 -18.21 -7.44 -1.25
N ALA A 56 -18.87 -6.69 -0.36
CA ALA A 56 -18.83 -5.23 -0.37
C ALA A 56 -17.42 -4.66 -0.14
N LEU A 57 -16.61 -5.29 0.72
CA LEU A 57 -15.20 -4.92 0.92
C LEU A 57 -14.40 -5.15 -0.37
N ILE A 58 -14.55 -6.32 -1.00
CA ILE A 58 -13.82 -6.68 -2.22
C ILE A 58 -14.22 -5.76 -3.38
N GLU A 59 -15.51 -5.48 -3.57
CA GLU A 59 -15.98 -4.55 -4.60
C GLU A 59 -15.39 -3.15 -4.41
N THR A 60 -15.32 -2.67 -3.17
CA THR A 60 -14.68 -1.40 -2.85
C THR A 60 -13.20 -1.41 -3.22
N LEU A 61 -12.46 -2.47 -2.85
CA LEU A 61 -11.04 -2.59 -3.18
C LEU A 61 -10.80 -2.67 -4.69
N ARG A 62 -11.65 -3.38 -5.43
CA ARG A 62 -11.59 -3.44 -6.89
C ARG A 62 -11.78 -2.06 -7.50
N ALA A 63 -12.80 -1.31 -7.06
CA ALA A 63 -13.05 0.04 -7.56
C ALA A 63 -11.87 1.00 -7.28
N GLU A 64 -11.26 0.91 -6.10
CA GLU A 64 -10.08 1.70 -5.73
C GLU A 64 -8.85 1.37 -6.60
N LEU A 65 -8.67 0.09 -6.96
CA LEU A 65 -7.58 -0.35 -7.84
C LEU A 65 -7.84 0.03 -9.31
N SER A 66 -9.05 -0.18 -9.82
CA SER A 66 -9.41 0.17 -11.20
C SER A 66 -9.40 1.67 -11.48
N SER A 67 -9.70 2.50 -10.48
CA SER A 67 -9.58 3.96 -10.59
C SER A 67 -8.13 4.43 -10.68
N HIS A 68 -7.16 3.56 -10.42
CA HIS A 68 -5.74 3.89 -10.43
C HIS A 68 -5.05 3.62 -11.77
N ASP A 69 -5.58 2.70 -12.59
CA ASP A 69 -5.04 2.38 -13.93
C ASP A 69 -5.31 3.47 -14.99
N GLN A 70 -5.94 4.59 -14.62
CA GLN A 70 -6.29 5.68 -15.54
C GLN A 70 -5.32 6.88 -15.53
N TYR A 71 -4.14 6.76 -14.91
CA TYR A 71 -3.12 7.82 -14.88
C TYR A 71 -1.74 7.35 -15.35
#